data_AF-A0A537D1E7-F1
#
_entry.id   AF-A0A537D1E7-F1
#
_cell.length_a   1.000
_cell.length_b   1.000
_cell.length_c   1.000
_cell.angle_alpha   90.00
_cell.angle_beta   90.00
_cell.angle_gamma   90.00
#
_symmetry.space_group_name_H-M   'P 1'
#
loop_
_entity.id
_entity.type
_entity.pdbx_description
1 polymer ?
#
loop_
_entity_poly.entity_id
_entity_poly.type
_entity_poly.pdbx_seq_one_letter_code
_entity_poly.pdbx_strand_id
1 'polypeptide(L)'
;MTAPWNRLLRPKPLILGAVLASLACLVALALNREAGIGSSPTTAQRTAEPRRPALTAAEEQYIRELWPIHGDVERSTMRMSLGQIFYTTQGLSRAELGTRVKEALASYQAAETRLHALEPPTSLRSEHLEYLSAVRLFKESAAEVLKMFTDGRDDHMLVAYPKSQEGSNKIREVGGKFWPHEFPPN
;
A
#
# COMPACT_ATOMS: atom_id res chain seq x y z
N MET A 1 -50.48 -52.62 3.71
CA MET A 1 -49.91 -52.12 4.97
C MET A 1 -48.54 -51.52 4.67
N THR A 2 -48.43 -50.20 4.90
CA THR A 2 -47.23 -49.39 5.24
C THR A 2 -45.90 -49.57 4.48
N ALA A 3 -45.53 -48.55 3.70
CA ALA A 3 -44.16 -48.02 3.69
C ALA A 3 -43.98 -47.09 4.93
N PRO A 4 -42.75 -46.77 5.41
CA PRO A 4 -41.99 -45.78 4.65
C PRO A 4 -40.44 -45.71 4.79
N TRP A 5 -39.87 -44.97 3.83
CA TRP A 5 -38.73 -44.03 3.94
C TRP A 5 -37.34 -44.58 4.32
N ASN A 6 -36.58 -44.94 3.27
CA ASN A 6 -35.14 -44.70 3.25
C ASN A 6 -34.87 -43.22 3.53
N ARG A 7 -34.45 -42.90 4.76
CA ARG A 7 -33.91 -41.59 5.12
C ARG A 7 -32.65 -41.35 4.29
N LEU A 8 -32.77 -40.46 3.31
CA LEU A 8 -31.65 -39.76 2.69
C LEU A 8 -30.69 -39.28 3.79
N LEU A 9 -29.54 -39.95 3.91
CA LEU A 9 -28.37 -39.42 4.58
C LEU A 9 -27.87 -38.25 3.73
N ARG A 10 -28.51 -37.09 3.89
CA ARG A 10 -28.00 -35.83 3.37
C ARG A 10 -26.67 -35.59 4.09
N PRO A 11 -25.53 -35.36 3.40
CA PRO A 11 -24.23 -35.12 4.04
C PRO A 11 -24.13 -33.74 4.72
N LYS A 12 -25.16 -32.91 4.56
CA LYS A 12 -25.23 -31.55 5.11
C LYS A 12 -25.05 -31.43 6.64
N PRO A 13 -25.60 -32.30 7.52
CA PRO A 13 -25.37 -32.21 8.95
C PRO A 13 -23.97 -32.71 9.34
N LEU A 14 -23.35 -33.60 8.55
CA LEU A 14 -21.96 -34.03 8.75
C LEU A 14 -20.98 -32.91 8.41
N ILE A 15 -21.21 -32.20 7.29
CA ILE A 15 -20.41 -31.04 6.90
C ILE A 15 -20.57 -29.91 7.92
N LEU A 16 -21.81 -29.62 8.34
CA LEU A 16 -22.07 -28.59 9.35
C LEU A 16 -21.42 -28.95 10.70
N GLY A 17 -21.47 -30.22 11.10
CA GLY A 17 -20.78 -30.71 12.29
C GLY A 17 -19.26 -30.55 12.21
N ALA A 18 -18.65 -30.89 11.06
CA ALA A 18 -17.22 -30.72 10.85
C ALA A 18 -16.78 -29.24 10.87
N VAL A 19 -17.56 -28.35 10.24
CA VAL A 19 -17.30 -26.91 10.24
C VAL A 19 -17.40 -26.34 11.66
N LEU A 20 -18.46 -26.68 12.41
CA LEU A 20 -18.62 -26.22 13.79
C LEU A 20 -17.51 -26.74 14.71
N ALA A 21 -17.08 -28.00 14.54
CA ALA A 21 -15.95 -28.56 15.29
C ALA A 21 -14.62 -27.84 14.96
N SER A 22 -14.39 -27.52 13.69
CA SER A 22 -13.18 -26.79 13.27
C SER A 22 -13.14 -25.36 13.84
N LEU A 23 -14.29 -24.66 13.84
CA LEU A 23 -14.42 -23.33 14.44
C LEU A 23 -14.21 -23.36 15.95
N ALA A 24 -14.81 -24.34 16.65
CA ALA A 24 -14.61 -24.51 18.09
C ALA A 24 -13.14 -24.79 18.44
N CYS A 25 -12.45 -25.58 17.62
CA CYS A 25 -11.03 -25.87 17.79
C CYS A 25 -10.16 -24.61 17.62
N LEU A 26 -10.46 -23.77 16.61
CA LEU A 26 -9.76 -22.50 16.39
C LEU A 26 -9.98 -21.51 17.55
N VAL A 27 -11.20 -21.42 18.07
CA VAL A 27 -11.51 -20.54 19.22
C VAL A 27 -10.78 -21.03 20.48
N ALA A 28 -10.79 -22.33 20.75
CA ALA A 28 -10.05 -22.90 21.88
C ALA A 28 -8.52 -22.67 21.76
N LEU A 29 -7.98 -22.78 20.55
CA LEU A 29 -6.57 -22.51 20.27
C LEU A 29 -6.22 -21.03 20.48
N ALA A 30 -7.10 -20.11 20.07
CA ALA A 30 -6.92 -18.67 20.27
C ALA A 30 -6.94 -18.30 21.76
N LEU A 31 -7.91 -18.81 22.53
CA LEU A 31 -8.01 -18.57 23.97
C LEU A 31 -6.80 -19.13 24.74
N ASN A 32 -6.29 -20.31 24.36
CA ASN A 32 -5.06 -20.85 24.95
C ASN A 32 -3.81 -20.05 24.55
N ARG A 33 -3.80 -19.44 23.36
CA ARG A 33 -2.70 -18.59 22.91
C ARG A 33 -2.64 -17.29 23.71
N GLU A 34 -3.78 -16.75 24.12
CA GLU A 34 -3.86 -15.57 24.98
C GLU A 34 -3.48 -15.87 26.43
N ALA A 35 -3.79 -17.07 26.95
CA ALA A 35 -3.36 -17.50 28.28
C ALA A 35 -1.85 -17.80 28.39
N GLY A 36 -1.18 -18.06 27.25
CA GLY A 36 0.26 -18.34 27.17
C GLY A 36 1.15 -17.09 27.11
N ILE A 37 0.59 -15.90 26.88
CA ILE A 37 1.35 -14.64 26.95
C ILE A 37 1.32 -14.15 28.40
N GLY A 38 1.99 -14.92 29.26
CA GLY A 38 2.42 -14.42 30.55
C GLY A 38 3.39 -13.27 30.31
N SER A 39 2.89 -12.05 30.48
CA SER A 39 3.68 -10.83 30.52
C SER A 39 4.72 -10.94 31.64
N SER A 40 5.90 -11.45 31.31
CA SER A 40 7.09 -11.18 32.13
C SER A 40 7.37 -9.70 32.00
N PRO A 41 7.45 -8.92 33.09
CA PRO A 41 7.97 -7.58 33.01
C PRO A 41 9.48 -7.72 32.86
N THR A 42 9.94 -8.05 31.64
CA THR A 42 11.26 -7.64 31.24
C THR A 42 11.20 -6.12 31.28
N THR A 43 11.82 -5.53 32.29
CA THR A 43 12.28 -4.15 32.25
C THR A 43 13.18 -4.06 31.04
N ALA A 44 12.57 -3.87 29.87
CA ALA A 44 13.23 -3.50 28.65
C ALA A 44 13.75 -2.11 28.97
N GLN A 45 15.00 -2.08 29.43
CA GLN A 45 15.83 -0.90 29.39
C GLN A 45 15.69 -0.40 27.96
N ARG A 46 14.84 0.62 27.75
CA ARG A 46 14.74 1.32 26.47
C ARG A 46 16.16 1.75 26.18
N THR A 47 16.83 0.97 25.34
CA THR A 47 18.04 1.43 24.69
C THR A 47 17.55 2.69 24.01
N ALA A 48 17.97 3.86 24.53
CA ALA A 48 17.62 5.11 23.92
C ALA A 48 18.00 4.96 22.46
N GLU A 49 17.01 4.90 21.56
CA GLU A 49 17.29 4.93 20.13
C GLU A 49 18.28 6.08 19.91
N PRO A 50 19.32 5.88 19.08
CA PRO A 50 20.23 6.96 18.75
C PRO A 50 19.39 8.17 18.38
N ARG A 51 19.42 9.21 19.23
CA ARG A 51 18.59 10.40 19.05
C ARG A 51 19.01 10.97 17.71
N ARG A 52 18.17 10.77 16.67
CA ARG A 52 18.46 11.24 15.32
C ARG A 52 18.89 12.71 15.45
N PRO A 53 20.03 13.12 14.88
CA PRO A 53 20.49 14.49 14.99
C PRO A 53 19.35 15.44 14.66
N ALA A 54 19.22 16.52 15.43
CA ALA A 54 18.21 17.54 15.13
C ALA A 54 18.42 18.04 13.70
N LEU A 55 17.33 18.18 12.96
CA LEU A 55 17.38 18.74 11.60
C LEU A 55 17.91 20.17 11.66
N THR A 56 18.74 20.52 10.69
CA THR A 56 19.15 21.90 10.45
C THR A 56 17.98 22.70 9.88
N ALA A 57 18.01 24.02 10.00
CA ALA A 57 16.95 24.88 9.45
C ALA A 57 16.75 24.70 7.93
N ALA A 58 17.83 24.41 7.18
CA ALA A 58 17.77 24.14 5.75
C ALA A 58 17.07 22.79 5.45
N GLU A 59 17.36 21.76 6.24
CA GLU A 59 16.70 20.45 6.13
C GLU A 59 15.21 20.55 6.46
N GLU A 60 14.87 21.27 7.53
CA GLU A 60 13.47 21.49 7.89
C GLU A 60 12.72 22.27 6.80
N GLN A 61 13.33 23.30 6.21
CA GLN A 61 12.73 24.06 5.10
C GLN A 61 12.47 23.15 3.90
N TYR A 62 13.46 22.37 3.49
CA TYR A 62 13.31 21.42 2.39
C TYR A 62 12.19 20.40 2.66
N ILE A 63 12.15 19.80 3.86
CA ILE A 63 11.10 18.83 4.23
C ILE A 63 9.71 19.49 4.22
N ARG A 64 9.59 20.74 4.69
CA ARG A 64 8.32 21.49 4.62
C ARG A 64 7.87 21.74 3.18
N GLU A 65 8.77 22.09 2.28
CA GLU A 65 8.46 22.32 0.86
C GLU A 65 8.13 21.03 0.11
N LEU A 66 8.75 19.91 0.50
CA LEU A 66 8.48 18.59 -0.05
C LEU A 66 7.10 18.06 0.36
N TRP A 67 6.61 18.39 1.56
CA TRP A 67 5.33 17.89 2.11
C TRP A 67 4.12 18.02 1.17
N PRO A 68 3.80 19.19 0.58
CA PRO A 68 2.68 19.29 -0.34
C PRO A 68 2.86 18.43 -1.60
N ILE A 69 4.10 18.26 -2.09
CA ILE A 69 4.39 17.36 -3.22
C ILE A 69 4.11 15.92 -2.81
N HIS A 70 4.50 15.55 -1.59
CA HIS A 70 4.26 14.23 -1.03
C HIS A 70 2.77 13.88 -0.98
N GLY A 71 1.96 14.75 -0.39
CA GLY A 71 0.51 14.54 -0.32
C GLY A 71 -0.17 14.42 -1.69
N ASP A 72 0.31 15.16 -2.70
CA ASP A 72 -0.23 15.06 -4.08
C ASP A 72 0.12 13.71 -4.73
N VAL A 73 1.36 13.24 -4.55
CA VAL A 73 1.82 11.94 -5.05
C VAL A 73 1.06 10.80 -4.38
N GLU A 74 0.97 10.79 -3.05
CA GLU A 74 0.26 9.74 -2.32
C GLU A 74 -1.22 9.65 -2.70
N ARG A 75 -1.90 10.81 -2.75
CA ARG A 75 -3.32 10.86 -3.13
C ARG A 75 -3.53 10.36 -4.56
N SER A 76 -2.64 10.70 -5.48
CA SER A 76 -2.70 10.23 -6.87
C SER A 76 -2.47 8.73 -6.97
N THR A 77 -1.48 8.20 -6.24
CA THR A 77 -1.19 6.76 -6.16
C THR A 77 -2.34 5.98 -5.57
N MET A 78 -2.93 6.45 -4.47
CA MET A 78 -4.10 5.82 -3.86
C MET A 78 -5.31 5.80 -4.82
N ARG A 79 -5.61 6.94 -5.46
CA ARG A 79 -6.71 7.04 -6.43
C ARG A 79 -6.49 6.12 -7.64
N MET A 80 -5.26 6.05 -8.14
CA MET A 80 -4.90 5.18 -9.25
C MET A 80 -5.05 3.70 -8.87
N SER A 81 -4.55 3.29 -7.70
CA SER A 81 -4.68 1.93 -7.19
C SER A 81 -6.14 1.53 -6.99
N LEU A 82 -6.95 2.40 -6.37
CA LEU A 82 -8.39 2.13 -6.19
C LEU A 82 -9.12 2.07 -7.52
N GLY A 83 -8.74 2.92 -8.49
CA GLY A 83 -9.27 2.87 -9.85
C GLY A 83 -9.04 1.51 -10.52
N GLN A 84 -7.81 0.98 -10.44
CA GLN A 84 -7.47 -0.33 -10.99
C GLN A 84 -8.22 -1.47 -10.29
N ILE A 85 -8.36 -1.40 -8.96
CA ILE A 85 -9.15 -2.37 -8.18
C ILE A 85 -10.60 -2.35 -8.66
N PHE A 86 -11.25 -1.19 -8.70
CA PHE A 86 -12.65 -1.10 -9.11
C PHE A 86 -12.87 -1.48 -10.56
N TYR A 87 -11.92 -1.20 -11.46
CA TYR A 87 -11.99 -1.69 -12.83
C TYR A 87 -11.97 -3.23 -12.86
N THR A 88 -11.03 -3.84 -12.15
CA THR A 88 -10.88 -5.31 -12.07
C THR A 88 -12.11 -5.97 -11.43
N THR A 89 -12.73 -5.33 -10.44
CA THR A 89 -13.94 -5.83 -9.77
C THR A 89 -15.24 -5.36 -10.42
N GLN A 90 -15.20 -4.83 -11.65
CA GLN A 90 -16.37 -4.36 -12.42
C GLN A 90 -17.20 -3.24 -11.75
N GLY A 91 -16.60 -2.51 -10.80
CA GLY A 91 -17.20 -1.33 -10.16
C GLY A 91 -16.92 -0.01 -10.89
N LEU A 92 -16.19 -0.04 -12.01
CA LEU A 92 -15.72 1.15 -12.73
C LEU A 92 -15.47 0.83 -14.20
N SER A 93 -15.94 1.69 -15.10
CA SER A 93 -15.81 1.48 -16.55
C SER A 93 -14.40 1.75 -17.07
N ARG A 94 -14.05 1.18 -18.24
CA ARG A 94 -12.77 1.44 -18.91
C ARG A 94 -12.52 2.93 -19.13
N ALA A 95 -13.54 3.68 -19.55
CA ALA A 95 -13.42 5.13 -19.79
C ALA A 95 -13.10 5.89 -18.49
N GLU A 96 -13.79 5.55 -17.40
CA GLU A 96 -13.55 6.13 -16.08
C GLU A 96 -12.18 5.80 -15.51
N LEU A 97 -11.63 4.62 -15.82
CA LEU A 97 -10.26 4.25 -15.45
C LEU A 97 -9.28 5.11 -16.25
N GLY A 98 -9.52 5.26 -17.55
CA GLY A 98 -8.70 6.08 -18.44
C GLY A 98 -8.59 7.53 -17.96
N THR A 99 -9.69 8.13 -17.51
CA THR A 99 -9.67 9.48 -16.91
C THR A 99 -8.79 9.52 -15.66
N ARG A 100 -8.99 8.59 -14.70
CA ARG A 100 -8.21 8.54 -13.46
C ARG A 100 -6.71 8.33 -13.70
N VAL A 101 -6.34 7.49 -14.67
CA VAL A 101 -4.93 7.23 -15.01
C VAL A 101 -4.29 8.46 -15.66
N LYS A 102 -5.01 9.18 -16.53
CA LYS A 102 -4.53 10.45 -17.11
C LYS A 102 -4.32 11.52 -16.04
N GLU A 103 -5.26 11.65 -15.11
CA GLU A 103 -5.14 12.57 -13.97
C GLU A 103 -3.94 12.22 -13.08
N ALA A 104 -3.75 10.94 -12.75
CA ALA A 104 -2.59 10.49 -11.98
C ALA A 104 -1.28 10.78 -12.71
N LEU A 105 -1.20 10.50 -14.02
CA LEU A 105 -0.02 10.82 -14.83
C LEU A 105 0.32 12.32 -14.80
N ALA A 106 -0.69 13.18 -14.96
CA ALA A 106 -0.50 14.63 -14.89
C ALA A 106 0.00 15.08 -13.51
N SER A 107 -0.55 14.51 -12.42
CA SER A 107 -0.07 14.78 -11.06
C SER A 107 1.39 14.36 -10.87
N TYR A 108 1.81 13.20 -11.37
CA TYR A 108 3.20 12.75 -11.26
C TYR A 108 4.16 13.62 -12.07
N GLN A 109 3.76 14.07 -13.27
CA GLN A 109 4.55 15.01 -14.07
C GLN A 109 4.70 16.37 -13.38
N ALA A 110 3.63 16.88 -12.78
CA ALA A 110 3.66 18.11 -12.00
C ALA A 110 4.54 17.96 -10.75
N ALA A 111 4.45 16.83 -10.05
CA ALA A 111 5.29 16.53 -8.91
C ALA A 111 6.77 16.44 -9.28
N GLU A 112 7.12 15.75 -10.37
CA GLU A 112 8.50 15.66 -10.87
C GLU A 112 9.05 17.06 -11.22
N THR A 113 8.24 17.90 -11.88
CA THR A 113 8.62 19.29 -12.20
C THR A 113 8.89 20.11 -10.93
N ARG A 114 8.02 20.00 -9.92
CA ARG A 114 8.18 20.70 -8.63
C ARG A 114 9.39 20.18 -7.85
N LEU A 115 9.65 18.88 -7.86
CA LEU A 115 10.84 18.28 -7.25
C LEU A 115 12.11 18.83 -7.89
N HIS A 116 12.17 18.92 -9.21
CA HIS A 116 13.31 19.50 -9.92
C HIS A 116 13.56 20.98 -9.59
N ALA A 117 12.54 21.70 -9.14
CA ALA A 117 12.66 23.09 -8.70
C ALA A 117 13.06 23.25 -7.22
N LEU A 118 13.08 22.16 -6.43
CA LEU A 118 13.56 22.22 -5.06
C LEU A 118 15.09 22.26 -5.01
N GLU A 119 15.63 22.95 -4.01
CA GLU A 119 17.07 22.98 -3.72
C GLU A 119 17.36 22.11 -2.48
N PRO A 120 17.66 20.81 -2.63
CA PRO A 120 17.94 19.97 -1.48
C PRO A 120 19.29 20.36 -0.84
N PRO A 121 19.36 20.49 0.49
CA PRO A 121 20.65 20.64 1.18
C PRO A 121 21.53 19.42 0.89
N THR A 122 22.86 19.60 0.94
CA THR A 122 23.82 18.53 0.59
C THR A 122 23.58 17.24 1.36
N SER A 123 23.16 17.32 2.62
CA SER A 123 22.85 16.17 3.47
C SER A 123 21.63 15.36 3.02
N LEU A 124 20.69 15.95 2.27
CA LEU A 124 19.45 15.31 1.81
C LEU A 124 19.44 15.03 0.31
N ARG A 125 20.56 15.23 -0.39
CA ARG A 125 20.64 15.04 -1.85
C ARG A 125 20.34 13.60 -2.25
N SER A 126 20.80 12.62 -1.47
CA SER A 126 20.55 11.20 -1.76
C SER A 126 19.06 10.89 -1.64
N GLU A 127 18.43 11.30 -0.54
CA GLU A 127 17.00 11.13 -0.30
C GLU A 127 16.15 11.85 -1.36
N HIS A 128 16.56 13.05 -1.77
CA HIS A 128 15.91 13.78 -2.86
C HIS A 128 15.90 12.97 -4.17
N LEU A 129 17.03 12.38 -4.55
CA LEU A 129 17.15 11.58 -5.76
C LEU A 129 16.33 10.28 -5.68
N GLU A 130 16.26 9.64 -4.50
CA GLU A 130 15.40 8.48 -4.27
C GLU A 130 13.91 8.84 -4.38
N TYR A 131 13.52 10.00 -3.84
CA TYR A 131 12.15 10.50 -3.97
C TYR A 131 11.79 10.76 -5.44
N LEU A 132 12.68 11.41 -6.18
CA LEU A 132 12.51 11.66 -7.62
C LEU A 132 12.40 10.36 -8.41
N SER A 133 13.23 9.36 -8.08
CA SER A 133 13.17 8.01 -8.66
C SER A 133 11.80 7.36 -8.42
N ALA A 134 11.27 7.47 -7.20
CA ALA A 134 9.95 6.95 -6.87
C ALA A 134 8.82 7.59 -7.70
N VAL A 135 8.83 8.92 -7.86
CA VAL A 135 7.84 9.64 -8.70
C VAL A 135 7.94 9.22 -10.16
N ARG A 136 9.15 8.98 -10.68
CA ARG A 136 9.35 8.46 -12.04
C ARG A 136 8.76 7.07 -12.23
N LEU A 137 8.93 6.17 -11.27
CA LEU A 137 8.31 4.84 -11.31
C LEU A 137 6.79 4.91 -11.36
N PHE A 138 6.16 5.83 -10.60
CA PHE A 138 4.71 6.04 -10.70
C PHE A 138 4.29 6.61 -12.06
N LYS A 139 5.04 7.57 -12.60
CA LYS A 139 4.81 8.13 -13.94
C LYS A 139 4.88 7.04 -15.01
N GLU A 140 5.90 6.18 -14.96
CA GLU A 140 6.07 5.04 -15.87
C GLU A 140 4.96 4.00 -15.72
N SER A 141 4.56 3.69 -14.48
CA SER A 141 3.41 2.85 -14.19
C SER A 141 2.14 3.39 -14.86
N ALA A 142 1.82 4.68 -14.65
CA ALA A 142 0.64 5.31 -15.24
C ALA A 142 0.70 5.32 -16.77
N ALA A 143 1.86 5.65 -17.35
CA ALA A 143 2.08 5.61 -18.79
C ALA A 143 1.90 4.19 -19.37
N GLU A 144 2.34 3.16 -18.65
CA GLU A 144 2.15 1.77 -19.04
C GLU A 144 0.66 1.40 -19.03
N VAL A 145 -0.09 1.73 -17.96
CA VAL A 145 -1.54 1.51 -17.92
C VAL A 145 -2.26 2.24 -19.05
N LEU A 146 -1.79 3.42 -19.47
CA LEU A 146 -2.41 4.14 -20.58
C LEU A 146 -2.36 3.40 -21.92
N LYS A 147 -1.36 2.53 -22.13
CA LYS A 147 -1.25 1.72 -23.36
C LYS A 147 -2.44 0.79 -23.55
N MET A 148 -3.03 0.30 -22.45
CA MET A 148 -4.27 -0.48 -22.45
C MET A 148 -5.40 0.23 -23.22
N PHE A 149 -5.52 1.55 -23.14
CA PHE A 149 -6.57 2.29 -23.86
C PHE A 149 -6.26 2.50 -25.34
N THR A 150 -5.02 2.23 -25.75
CA THR A 150 -4.58 2.33 -27.15
C THR A 150 -4.78 1.02 -27.88
N ASP A 151 -4.37 -0.10 -27.28
CA ASP A 151 -4.31 -1.40 -27.95
C ASP A 151 -5.34 -2.43 -27.44
N GLY A 152 -6.13 -2.09 -26.42
CA GLY A 152 -7.15 -2.97 -25.89
C GLY A 152 -6.67 -3.97 -24.83
N ARG A 153 -5.35 -4.07 -24.55
CA ARG A 153 -4.79 -5.15 -23.73
C ARG A 153 -4.65 -4.80 -22.26
N ASP A 154 -5.40 -5.50 -21.42
CA ASP A 154 -5.41 -5.27 -19.97
C ASP A 154 -4.10 -5.74 -19.28
N ASP A 155 -3.28 -6.56 -19.96
CA ASP A 155 -1.95 -7.00 -19.51
C ASP A 155 -1.02 -5.85 -19.14
N HIS A 156 -1.23 -4.67 -19.71
CA HIS A 156 -0.48 -3.46 -19.35
C HIS A 156 -0.59 -3.12 -17.86
N MET A 157 -1.69 -3.47 -17.17
CA MET A 157 -1.79 -3.31 -15.71
C MET A 157 -0.83 -4.24 -14.97
N LEU A 158 -0.62 -5.46 -15.46
CA LEU A 158 0.35 -6.41 -14.88
C LEU A 158 1.79 -5.93 -15.07
N VAL A 159 2.10 -5.30 -16.20
CA VAL A 159 3.42 -4.72 -16.50
C VAL A 159 3.67 -3.43 -15.70
N ALA A 160 2.62 -2.67 -15.41
CA ALA A 160 2.69 -1.44 -14.61
C ALA A 160 2.87 -1.72 -13.11
N TYR A 161 2.25 -2.78 -12.60
CA TYR A 161 2.19 -3.08 -11.17
C TYR A 161 3.56 -3.10 -10.47
N PRO A 162 4.60 -3.81 -10.97
CA PRO A 162 5.91 -3.83 -10.32
C PRO A 162 6.51 -2.42 -10.14
N LYS A 163 6.31 -1.51 -11.11
CA LYS A 163 6.80 -0.12 -11.02
C LYS A 163 6.06 0.65 -9.93
N SER A 164 4.73 0.50 -9.87
CA SER A 164 3.93 1.12 -8.81
C SER A 164 4.33 0.62 -7.42
N GLN A 165 4.63 -0.68 -7.31
CA GLN A 165 5.04 -1.28 -6.05
C GLN A 165 6.44 -0.81 -5.62
N GLU A 166 7.39 -0.78 -6.55
CA GLU A 166 8.73 -0.25 -6.29
C GLU A 166 8.69 1.24 -5.89
N GLY A 167 7.92 2.06 -6.61
CA GLY A 167 7.72 3.47 -6.27
C GLY A 167 7.15 3.65 -4.87
N SER A 168 6.16 2.84 -4.50
CA SER A 168 5.56 2.86 -3.15
C SER A 168 6.56 2.47 -2.06
N ASN A 169 7.42 1.48 -2.35
CA ASN A 169 8.45 1.06 -1.41
C ASN A 169 9.50 2.16 -1.21
N LYS A 170 9.95 2.80 -2.29
CA LYS A 170 10.89 3.92 -2.21
C LYS A 170 10.30 5.10 -1.44
N ILE A 171 9.05 5.50 -1.72
CA ILE A 171 8.38 6.57 -0.95
C ILE A 171 8.30 6.23 0.53
N ARG A 172 7.94 4.99 0.88
CA ARG A 172 7.89 4.58 2.30
C ARG A 172 9.26 4.68 2.97
N GLU A 173 10.31 4.22 2.29
CA GLU A 173 11.66 4.24 2.83
C GLU A 173 12.17 5.67 3.04
N VAL A 174 12.06 6.54 2.04
CA VAL A 174 12.50 7.94 2.15
C VAL A 174 11.57 8.77 3.03
N GLY A 175 10.26 8.56 2.91
CA GLY A 175 9.21 9.23 3.69
C GLY A 175 9.34 8.91 5.17
N GLY A 176 9.63 7.66 5.55
CA GLY A 176 9.87 7.28 6.94
C GLY A 176 11.09 7.98 7.58
N LYS A 177 12.03 8.49 6.78
CA LYS A 177 13.13 9.33 7.27
C LYS A 177 12.66 10.76 7.59
N PHE A 178 11.73 11.31 6.82
CA PHE A 178 11.23 12.69 6.98
C PHE A 178 10.05 12.78 7.94
N TRP A 179 9.12 11.83 7.85
CA TRP A 179 7.85 11.78 8.57
C TRP A 179 7.67 10.40 9.23
N PRO A 180 8.39 10.12 10.32
CA PRO A 180 8.41 8.78 10.95
C PRO A 180 7.04 8.34 11.50
N HIS A 181 6.13 9.28 11.76
CA HIS A 181 4.77 8.97 12.22
C HIS A 181 3.83 8.53 11.09
N GLU A 182 4.17 8.81 9.84
CA GLU A 182 3.39 8.41 8.66
C GLU A 182 3.68 6.96 8.26
N PHE A 183 4.92 6.52 8.47
CA PHE A 183 5.39 5.17 8.18
C PHE A 183 6.02 4.53 9.43
N PRO A 184 5.21 4.03 10.38
CA PRO A 184 5.75 3.38 11.56
C PRO A 184 6.61 2.16 11.15
N PRO A 185 7.74 1.90 11.83
CA PRO A 185 8.51 0.69 11.60
C PRO A 185 7.69 -0.55 11.96
N ASN A 186 7.76 -1.57 11.10
CA ASN A 186 7.12 -2.87 11.31
C ASN A 186 7.81 -3.67 12.41
#